data_AF-A0A7S4LQD5-F1
#
_entry.id   AF-A0A7S4LQD5-F1
#
_cell.length_a   1.000
_cell.length_b   1.000
_cell.length_c   1.000
_cell.angle_alpha   90.00
_cell.angle_beta   90.00
_cell.angle_gamma   90.00
#
_symmetry.space_group_name_H-M   'P 1'
#
loop_
_entity.id
_entity.type
_entity.pdbx_description
1 polymer ?
#
loop_
_entity_poly.entity_id
_entity_poly.type
_entity_poly.pdbx_seq_one_letter_code
_entity_poly.pdbx_strand_id
1 'polypeptide(L)'
;GVELDFTPPLPLVHQRDNTTSVTEQPLDFTHLGRQYNDFALRFIAEHRDRPFFLYVPFSHVHTTLGGGQYAGCAFQGSTARGPFGDALAEVDWMVGNIVQALKEQGIEENTLVLFTSDNGPWLAKGLNGGSMGLL
;
A
#
# COMPACT_ATOMS: atom_id res chain seq x y z
N GLY A 1 25.41 2.30 -28.69
CA GLY A 1 24.67 3.55 -28.44
C GLY A 1 24.19 3.49 -27.01
N VAL A 2 24.44 4.54 -26.22
CA VAL A 2 23.93 4.61 -24.85
C VAL A 2 22.46 5.00 -24.97
N GLU A 3 21.56 4.07 -24.67
CA GLU A 3 20.14 4.35 -24.56
C GLU A 3 19.97 5.22 -23.31
N LEU A 4 19.75 6.52 -23.52
CA LEU A 4 19.42 7.42 -22.43
C LEU A 4 17.99 7.09 -22.00
N ASP A 5 17.83 6.46 -20.85
CA ASP A 5 16.53 6.25 -20.22
C ASP A 5 15.98 7.62 -19.78
N PHE A 6 15.05 8.15 -20.57
CA PHE A 6 14.39 9.45 -20.35
C PHE A 6 13.21 9.35 -19.38
N THR A 7 13.02 8.24 -18.67
CA THR A 7 11.92 8.10 -17.73
C THR A 7 12.16 8.98 -16.50
N PRO A 8 11.34 10.03 -16.24
CA PRO A 8 11.51 10.84 -15.05
C PRO A 8 11.31 9.97 -13.80
N PRO A 9 12.07 10.22 -12.72
CA PRO A 9 11.95 9.43 -11.49
C PRO A 9 10.53 9.52 -10.95
N LEU A 10 9.97 8.38 -10.52
CA LEU A 10 8.60 8.31 -10.00
C LEU A 10 8.47 9.16 -8.72
N PRO A 11 7.57 10.16 -8.67
CA PRO A 11 7.35 10.95 -7.46
C PRO A 11 6.29 10.31 -6.55
N LEU A 12 6.47 10.48 -5.24
CA LEU A 12 5.37 10.42 -4.28
C LEU A 12 4.79 11.82 -4.08
N VAL A 13 3.47 11.91 -4.11
CA VAL A 13 2.76 13.17 -4.11
C VAL A 13 1.79 13.23 -2.94
N HIS A 14 1.78 14.37 -2.26
CA HIS A 14 0.78 14.71 -1.26
C HIS A 14 -0.06 15.87 -1.78
N GLN A 15 -1.38 15.67 -1.82
CA GLN A 15 -2.33 16.69 -2.25
C GLN A 15 -3.29 17.04 -1.10
N ARG A 16 -3.40 18.33 -0.79
CA ARG A 16 -4.29 18.86 0.24
C ARG A 16 -4.76 20.26 -0.16
N ASP A 17 -6.05 20.55 -0.01
CA ASP A 17 -6.64 21.87 -0.26
C ASP A 17 -6.25 22.44 -1.65
N ASN A 18 -6.39 21.62 -2.70
CA ASN A 18 -5.98 21.90 -4.09
C ASN A 18 -4.49 22.23 -4.29
N THR A 19 -3.65 22.00 -3.28
CA THR A 19 -2.21 22.15 -3.34
C THR A 19 -1.56 20.79 -3.44
N THR A 20 -0.64 20.63 -4.41
CA THR A 20 0.08 19.40 -4.67
C THR A 20 1.57 19.62 -4.39
N SER A 21 2.16 18.78 -3.54
CA SER A 21 3.59 18.80 -3.26
C SER A 21 4.21 17.43 -3.48
N VAL A 22 5.42 17.40 -4.04
CA VAL A 22 6.22 16.17 -4.12
C VAL A 22 6.88 15.95 -2.76
N THR A 23 6.59 14.80 -2.13
CA THR A 23 7.17 14.45 -0.82
C THR A 23 8.44 13.62 -0.97
N GLU A 24 8.58 12.90 -2.09
CA GLU A 24 9.73 12.03 -2.36
C GLU A 24 9.92 11.84 -3.87
N GLN A 25 11.16 11.94 -4.36
CA GLN A 25 11.51 11.65 -5.76
C GLN A 25 13.04 11.43 -5.88
N PRO A 26 13.52 10.27 -6.39
CA PRO A 26 12.75 9.08 -6.76
C PRO A 26 12.08 8.43 -5.54
N LEU A 27 10.91 7.84 -5.74
CA LEU A 27 10.21 7.07 -4.73
C LEU A 27 10.99 5.80 -4.34
N ASP A 28 11.26 5.65 -3.05
CA ASP A 28 11.72 4.40 -2.44
C ASP A 28 10.52 3.56 -2.01
N PHE A 29 10.24 2.52 -2.79
CA PHE A 29 9.18 1.57 -2.53
C PHE A 29 9.29 0.87 -1.17
N THR A 30 10.50 0.76 -0.59
CA THR A 30 10.72 0.06 0.69
C THR A 30 10.19 0.82 1.90
N HIS A 31 9.84 2.10 1.74
CA HIS A 31 9.23 2.91 2.80
C HIS A 31 7.77 3.26 2.54
N LEU A 32 7.24 2.93 1.35
CA LEU A 32 5.92 3.36 0.91
C LEU A 32 4.79 2.83 1.80
N GLY A 33 4.86 1.56 2.21
CA GLY A 33 3.87 0.98 3.13
C GLY A 33 3.80 1.71 4.46
N ARG A 34 4.95 2.03 5.05
CA ARG A 34 5.01 2.84 6.28
C ARG A 34 4.38 4.22 6.08
N GLN A 35 4.67 4.89 4.97
CA GLN A 35 4.12 6.23 4.69
C GLN A 35 2.58 6.21 4.55
N TYR A 36 2.03 5.19 3.88
CA TYR A 36 0.57 5.00 3.78
C TYR A 36 -0.05 4.66 5.13
N ASN A 37 0.57 3.78 5.90
CA ASN A 37 0.16 3.44 7.25
C ASN A 37 0.09 4.67 8.14
N ASP A 38 1.19 5.42 8.23
CA ASP A 38 1.28 6.60 9.10
C ASP A 38 0.26 7.68 8.71
N PHE A 39 -0.02 7.84 7.40
CA PHE A 39 -1.08 8.70 6.94
C PHE A 39 -2.46 8.24 7.42
N ALA A 40 -2.78 6.95 7.25
CA ALA A 40 -4.09 6.41 7.65
C ALA A 40 -4.32 6.53 9.16
N LEU A 41 -3.33 6.18 9.99
CA LEU A 41 -3.43 6.27 11.45
C LEU A 41 -3.60 7.72 11.92
N ARG A 42 -2.83 8.66 11.34
CA ARG A 42 -2.97 10.08 11.63
C ARG A 42 -4.34 10.61 11.22
N PHE A 43 -4.83 10.24 10.03
CA PHE A 43 -6.14 10.65 9.55
C PHE A 43 -7.25 10.22 10.51
N ILE A 44 -7.23 8.95 10.95
CA ILE A 44 -8.21 8.41 11.91
C ILE A 44 -8.15 9.20 13.22
N ALA A 45 -6.95 9.42 13.78
CA ALA A 45 -6.78 10.15 15.03
C ALA A 45 -7.30 11.60 14.94
N GLU A 46 -7.03 12.31 13.84
CA GLU A 46 -7.46 13.70 13.62
C GLU A 46 -8.97 13.83 13.36
N HIS A 47 -9.64 12.76 12.93
CA HIS A 47 -11.04 12.80 12.51
C HIS A 47 -12.00 12.03 13.43
N ARG A 48 -11.52 11.42 14.51
CA ARG A 48 -12.31 10.57 15.42
C ARG A 48 -13.60 11.22 15.96
N ASP A 49 -13.64 12.54 16.08
CA ASP A 49 -14.77 13.30 16.64
C ASP A 49 -15.85 13.65 15.60
N ARG A 50 -15.71 13.20 14.35
CA ARG A 50 -16.69 13.41 13.26
C ARG A 50 -16.74 12.23 12.29
N PRO A 51 -17.85 11.99 11.58
CA PRO A 51 -17.88 11.01 10.50
C PRO A 51 -16.82 11.34 9.43
N PHE A 52 -16.14 10.31 8.94
CA PHE A 52 -15.14 10.44 7.88
C PHE A 52 -15.27 9.34 6.84
N PHE A 53 -14.67 9.58 5.68
CA PHE A 53 -14.44 8.58 4.64
C PHE A 53 -12.93 8.50 4.39
N LEU A 54 -12.37 7.30 4.61
CA LEU A 54 -10.97 7.01 4.37
C LEU A 54 -10.87 5.91 3.31
N TYR A 55 -10.24 6.23 2.19
CA TYR A 55 -9.96 5.29 1.10
C TYR A 55 -8.45 5.02 1.03
N VAL A 56 -8.06 3.75 1.21
CA VAL A 56 -6.66 3.32 1.23
C VAL A 56 -6.40 2.31 0.10
N PRO A 57 -6.06 2.76 -1.11
CA PRO A 57 -5.73 1.87 -2.23
C PRO A 57 -4.28 1.39 -2.14
N PHE A 58 -4.09 0.14 -1.72
CA PHE A 58 -2.75 -0.46 -1.66
C PHE A 58 -2.21 -0.79 -3.05
N SER A 59 -1.08 -0.20 -3.43
CA SER A 59 -0.38 -0.52 -4.69
C SER A 59 0.57 -1.72 -4.56
N HIS A 60 0.81 -2.20 -3.34
CA HIS A 60 1.78 -3.24 -2.99
C HIS A 60 1.64 -4.54 -3.76
N VAL A 61 0.42 -4.93 -4.17
CA VAL A 61 0.17 -6.20 -4.88
C VAL A 61 0.20 -6.07 -6.41
N HIS A 62 0.52 -4.88 -6.93
CA HIS A 62 0.72 -4.64 -8.35
C HIS A 62 2.22 -4.70 -8.70
N THR A 63 2.56 -5.36 -9.82
CA THR A 63 3.95 -5.44 -10.28
C THR A 63 4.53 -4.06 -10.60
N THR A 64 5.80 -3.84 -10.28
CA THR A 64 6.51 -2.59 -10.57
C THR A 64 6.94 -2.48 -12.03
N LEU A 65 7.44 -1.31 -12.44
CA LEU A 65 8.15 -1.15 -13.70
C LEU A 65 9.31 -2.16 -13.76
N GLY A 66 9.40 -2.90 -14.87
CA GLY A 66 10.33 -4.03 -15.01
C GLY A 66 9.77 -5.39 -14.57
N GLY A 67 8.53 -5.45 -14.07
CA GLY A 67 7.85 -6.70 -13.72
C GLY A 67 8.26 -7.32 -12.38
N GLY A 68 8.97 -6.55 -11.55
CA GLY A 68 9.32 -6.91 -10.19
C GLY A 68 8.19 -6.71 -9.21
N GLN A 69 8.53 -6.86 -7.93
CA GLN A 69 7.65 -6.67 -6.79
C GLN A 69 8.42 -6.03 -5.65
N TYR A 70 7.73 -5.31 -4.77
CA TYR A 70 8.35 -4.65 -3.63
C TYR A 70 7.61 -4.97 -2.34
N ALA A 71 8.35 -4.88 -1.24
CA ALA A 71 7.83 -4.87 0.11
C ALA A 71 8.77 -4.04 0.97
N GLY A 72 8.26 -3.50 2.07
CA GLY A 72 9.07 -2.80 3.05
C GLY A 72 10.15 -3.70 3.65
N CYS A 73 11.24 -3.09 4.13
CA CYS A 73 12.43 -3.81 4.60
C CYS A 73 12.12 -4.89 5.67
N ALA A 74 11.07 -4.71 6.47
CA ALA A 74 10.66 -5.67 7.51
C ALA A 74 9.98 -6.94 6.96
N PHE A 75 9.51 -6.91 5.71
CA PHE A 75 8.71 -7.98 5.10
C PHE A 75 9.46 -8.76 4.04
N GLN A 76 10.55 -8.23 3.50
CA GLN A 76 11.34 -8.91 2.46
C GLN A 76 11.88 -10.25 2.96
N GLY A 77 11.56 -11.33 2.24
CA GLY A 77 11.92 -12.70 2.59
C GLY A 77 11.17 -13.27 3.81
N SER A 78 10.12 -12.61 4.29
CA SER A 78 9.38 -13.05 5.47
C SER A 78 8.37 -14.16 5.18
N THR A 79 8.01 -14.35 3.91
CA THR A 79 6.97 -15.31 3.51
C THR A 79 7.47 -16.39 2.56
N ALA A 80 6.85 -17.58 2.66
CA ALA A 80 7.11 -18.68 1.72
C ALA A 80 6.60 -18.41 0.29
N ARG A 81 5.79 -17.36 0.09
CA ARG A 81 5.24 -16.98 -1.22
C ARG A 81 6.12 -15.95 -1.97
N GLY A 82 7.34 -15.71 -1.47
CA GLY A 82 8.31 -14.82 -2.10
C GLY A 82 7.83 -13.36 -2.13
N PRO A 83 8.37 -12.53 -3.04
CA PRO A 83 8.14 -11.08 -3.04
C PRO A 83 6.66 -10.66 -3.06
N PHE A 84 5.80 -11.40 -3.76
CA PHE A 84 4.35 -11.13 -3.74
C PHE A 84 3.74 -11.38 -2.36
N GLY A 85 4.14 -12.49 -1.73
CA GLY A 85 3.72 -12.80 -0.36
C GLY A 85 4.20 -11.79 0.65
N ASP A 86 5.43 -11.30 0.50
CA ASP A 86 6.02 -10.27 1.36
C ASP A 86 5.24 -8.95 1.25
N ALA A 87 4.90 -8.55 0.02
CA ALA A 87 4.06 -7.38 -0.22
C ALA A 87 2.65 -7.53 0.37
N LEU A 88 2.07 -8.72 0.25
CA LEU A 88 0.75 -9.03 0.82
C LEU A 88 0.78 -9.05 2.35
N ALA A 89 1.87 -9.53 2.97
CA ALA A 89 2.06 -9.48 4.41
C ALA A 89 2.18 -8.04 4.93
N GLU A 90 2.81 -7.14 4.16
CA GLU A 90 2.84 -5.71 4.49
C GLU A 90 1.43 -5.09 4.41
N VAL A 91 0.62 -5.46 3.41
CA VAL A 91 -0.78 -5.03 3.32
C VAL A 91 -1.60 -5.52 4.51
N ASP A 92 -1.48 -6.79 4.87
CA ASP A 92 -2.15 -7.37 6.04
C ASP A 92 -1.77 -6.63 7.34
N TRP A 93 -0.48 -6.34 7.51
CA TRP A 93 0.02 -5.55 8.64
C TRP A 93 -0.59 -4.14 8.70
N MET A 94 -0.65 -3.43 7.57
CA MET A 94 -1.27 -2.09 7.50
C MET A 94 -2.76 -2.13 7.84
N VAL A 95 -3.49 -3.13 7.34
CA VAL A 95 -4.92 -3.32 7.66
C VAL A 95 -5.08 -3.58 9.16
N GLY A 96 -4.23 -4.43 9.75
CA GLY A 96 -4.21 -4.70 11.18
C GLY A 96 -4.03 -3.42 12.00
N ASN A 97 -3.09 -2.56 11.62
CA ASN A 97 -2.87 -1.27 12.30
C ASN A 97 -4.07 -0.33 12.18
N ILE A 98 -4.72 -0.26 11.02
CA ILE A 98 -5.92 0.56 10.83
C ILE A 98 -7.04 0.09 11.77
N VAL A 99 -7.32 -1.21 11.82
CA VAL A 99 -8.33 -1.79 12.73
C VAL A 99 -7.96 -1.52 14.19
N GLN A 100 -6.69 -1.67 14.55
CA GLN A 100 -6.20 -1.39 15.89
C GLN A 100 -6.35 0.09 16.27
N ALA A 101 -6.07 1.03 15.36
CA ALA A 101 -6.30 2.45 15.61
C ALA A 101 -7.78 2.79 15.82
N LEU A 102 -8.69 2.17 15.08
CA LEU A 102 -10.13 2.34 15.31
C LEU A 102 -10.55 1.88 16.73
N LYS A 103 -9.97 0.76 17.20
CA LYS A 103 -10.16 0.26 18.57
C LYS A 103 -9.63 1.23 19.62
N GLU A 104 -8.39 1.67 19.46
CA GLU A 104 -7.72 2.57 20.40
C GLU A 104 -8.40 3.94 20.51
N GLN A 105 -8.98 4.41 19.42
CA GLN A 105 -9.76 5.65 19.40
C GLN A 105 -11.21 5.45 19.87
N GLY A 106 -11.65 4.20 20.14
CA GLY A 106 -12.98 3.90 20.65
C GLY A 106 -14.11 4.08 19.62
N ILE A 107 -13.79 3.98 18.32
CA ILE A 107 -14.74 4.25 17.22
C ILE A 107 -15.00 3.04 16.31
N GLU A 108 -14.43 1.86 16.64
CA GLU A 108 -14.61 0.62 15.87
C GLU A 108 -16.09 0.28 15.64
N GLU A 109 -16.90 0.28 16.70
CA GLU A 109 -18.32 -0.09 16.66
C GLU A 109 -19.19 0.82 15.77
N ASN A 110 -18.71 2.02 15.44
CA ASN A 110 -19.39 2.98 14.58
C ASN A 110 -18.65 3.19 13.23
N THR A 111 -17.80 2.24 12.85
CA THR A 111 -17.03 2.31 11.60
C THR A 111 -17.31 1.09 10.73
N LEU A 112 -17.77 1.30 9.49
CA LEU A 112 -17.85 0.24 8.49
C LEU A 112 -16.50 0.12 7.76
N VAL A 113 -15.86 -1.04 7.87
CA VAL A 113 -14.63 -1.37 7.14
C VAL A 113 -14.96 -2.31 5.98
N LEU A 114 -14.65 -1.89 4.75
CA LEU A 114 -14.75 -2.70 3.55
C LEU A 114 -13.35 -2.99 3.01
N PHE A 115 -13.00 -4.27 2.87
CA PHE A 115 -11.76 -4.72 2.25
C PHE A 115 -12.07 -5.48 0.97
N THR A 116 -11.51 -5.06 -0.15
CA THR A 116 -11.72 -5.67 -1.47
C THR A 116 -10.48 -5.47 -2.34
N SER A 117 -10.44 -6.16 -3.47
CA SER A 117 -9.52 -5.89 -4.57
C SER A 117 -10.26 -5.21 -5.73
N ASP A 118 -9.52 -4.51 -6.57
CA ASP A 118 -9.98 -3.89 -7.82
C ASP A 118 -10.19 -4.91 -8.95
N ASN A 119 -9.38 -5.99 -8.98
CA ASN A 119 -9.49 -7.07 -9.97
C ASN A 119 -8.89 -8.41 -9.49
N GLY A 120 -9.03 -9.45 -10.32
CA GLY A 120 -8.38 -10.75 -10.09
C GLY A 120 -6.86 -10.74 -10.33
N PRO A 121 -6.16 -11.85 -10.03
CA PRO A 121 -4.71 -11.96 -10.18
C PRO A 121 -4.26 -11.88 -11.65
N TRP A 122 -3.07 -11.32 -11.88
CA TRP A 122 -2.48 -11.22 -13.21
C TRP A 122 -1.61 -12.43 -13.53
N LEU A 123 -2.24 -13.52 -13.98
CA LEU A 123 -1.59 -14.84 -14.15
C LEU A 123 -0.36 -14.83 -15.08
N ALA A 124 -0.30 -13.92 -16.05
CA ALA A 124 0.85 -13.77 -16.94
C ALA A 124 2.14 -13.36 -16.21
N LYS A 125 2.04 -12.84 -14.98
CA LYS A 125 3.17 -12.49 -14.12
C LYS A 125 3.61 -13.62 -13.18
N GLY A 126 3.05 -14.81 -13.32
CA GLY A 126 3.42 -15.98 -12.52
C GLY A 126 3.30 -15.70 -11.03
N LEU A 127 4.35 -16.02 -10.26
CA LEU A 127 4.38 -15.83 -8.80
C LEU A 127 4.22 -14.36 -8.36
N ASN A 128 4.53 -13.39 -9.23
CA ASN A 128 4.38 -11.96 -8.94
C ASN A 128 2.96 -11.44 -9.22
N GLY A 129 2.10 -12.23 -9.86
CA GLY A 129 0.75 -11.82 -10.26
C GLY A 129 -0.36 -12.26 -9.30
N GLY A 130 -0.02 -12.89 -8.18
CA GLY A 130 -0.98 -13.51 -7.28
C GLY A 130 -1.36 -14.94 -7.71
N SER A 131 -2.45 -15.46 -7.13
CA SER A 131 -2.92 -16.83 -7.36
C SER A 131 -4.45 -16.84 -7.40
N MET A 132 -5.04 -17.72 -8.22
CA MET A 132 -6.49 -17.99 -8.19
C MET A 132 -6.89 -19.01 -7.11
N GLY A 133 -5.95 -19.45 -6.28
CA GLY A 133 -6.13 -20.57 -5.35
C GLY A 133 -5.74 -21.92 -5.97
N LEU A 134 -5.98 -23.00 -5.22
CA LEU A 134 -5.88 -24.36 -5.73
C LEU A 134 -7.03 -24.61 -6.70
N LEU A 135 -6.69 -25.03 -7.93
CA LEU A 135 -7.60 -25.73 -8.84
C LEU A 135 -7.32 -27.23 -8.76
#